data_AF-A0A973TNW7-F1
#
_entry.id   AF-A0A973TNW7-F1
#
_cell.length_a   1.000
_cell.length_b   1.000
_cell.length_c   1.000
_cell.angle_alpha   90.00
_cell.angle_beta   90.00
_cell.angle_gamma   90.00
#
_symmetry.space_group_name_H-M   'P 1'
#
loop_
_entity.id
_entity.type
_entity.pdbx_description
1 polymer ?
#
loop_
_entity_poly.entity_id
_entity_poly.type
_entity_poly.pdbx_seq_one_letter_code
_entity_poly.pdbx_strand_id
1 'polypeptide(L)'
;AEPVERKFLKALKNSDIEAVDFASQLDEGVREGWITADERKQLEELREMTLDAITVDDFEAWELRSAAYERQHGADHSRYAA
;
A
#
# COMPACT_ATOMS: atom_id res chain seq x y z
N ALA A 1 -19.89 -14.50 9.60
CA ALA A 1 -19.11 -14.81 8.38
C ALA A 1 -17.64 -14.44 8.66
N GLU A 2 -16.69 -15.17 8.07
CA GLU A 2 -15.30 -14.71 8.01
C GLU A 2 -15.22 -13.47 7.10
N PRO A 3 -14.41 -12.44 7.41
CA PRO A 3 -14.17 -11.32 6.51
C PRO A 3 -13.62 -11.79 5.17
N VAL A 4 -14.11 -11.20 4.09
CA VAL A 4 -13.76 -11.54 2.70
C VAL A 4 -12.26 -11.50 2.46
N GLU A 5 -11.58 -10.47 2.97
CA GLU A 5 -10.12 -10.35 2.90
C GLU A 5 -9.40 -11.53 3.56
N ARG A 6 -9.87 -11.99 4.73
CA ARG A 6 -9.24 -13.10 5.45
C ARG A 6 -9.37 -14.41 4.68
N LYS A 7 -10.54 -14.65 4.07
CA LYS A 7 -10.81 -15.79 3.20
C LYS A 7 -9.89 -15.77 1.98
N PHE A 8 -9.76 -14.62 1.31
CA PHE A 8 -8.89 -14.44 0.14
C PHE A 8 -7.40 -14.62 0.48
N LEU A 9 -6.92 -13.99 1.56
CA LEU A 9 -5.53 -14.12 2.01
C LEU A 9 -5.16 -15.56 2.40
N LYS A 10 -6.12 -16.35 2.90
CA LYS A 10 -5.89 -17.78 3.14
C LYS A 10 -5.66 -18.55 1.84
N ALA A 11 -6.47 -18.31 0.81
CA ALA A 11 -6.28 -18.94 -0.51
C ALA A 11 -4.91 -18.57 -1.11
N LEU A 12 -4.52 -17.29 -1.04
CA LEU A 12 -3.19 -16.82 -1.45
C LEU A 12 -2.05 -17.53 -0.70
N LYS A 13 -2.14 -17.64 0.63
CA LYS A 13 -1.07 -18.22 1.46
C LYS A 13 -0.92 -19.73 1.32
N ASN A 14 -2.00 -20.43 1.00
CA ASN A 14 -1.98 -21.86 0.75
C ASN A 14 -1.47 -22.21 -0.65
N SER A 15 -1.05 -21.20 -1.44
CA SER A 15 -0.66 -21.33 -2.84
C SER A 15 -1.78 -21.83 -3.75
N ASP A 16 -3.06 -21.62 -3.37
CA ASP A 16 -4.22 -21.95 -4.21
C ASP A 16 -4.47 -20.88 -5.30
N ILE A 17 -3.74 -19.76 -5.26
CA ILE A 17 -3.75 -18.67 -6.25
C ILE A 17 -2.29 -18.46 -6.70
N GLU A 18 -2.01 -18.63 -7.99
CA GLU A 18 -0.66 -18.55 -8.54
C GLU A 18 -0.33 -17.18 -9.16
N ALA A 19 -1.34 -16.36 -9.47
CA ALA A 19 -1.14 -15.04 -10.04
C ALA A 19 -0.32 -14.10 -9.15
N VAL A 20 0.43 -13.18 -9.78
CA VAL A 20 1.37 -12.29 -9.08
C VAL A 20 0.77 -10.92 -8.77
N ASP A 21 0.10 -10.30 -9.73
CA ASP A 21 -0.52 -9.00 -9.54
C ASP A 21 -1.91 -9.12 -8.89
N PHE A 22 -2.28 -8.10 -8.12
CA PHE A 22 -3.49 -8.14 -7.30
C PHE A 22 -4.77 -8.31 -8.13
N ALA A 23 -4.85 -7.69 -9.32
CA ALA A 23 -6.03 -7.81 -10.17
C ALA A 23 -6.19 -9.23 -10.70
N SER A 24 -5.11 -9.83 -11.22
CA SER A 24 -5.11 -11.21 -11.69
C SER A 24 -5.40 -12.21 -10.56
N GLN A 25 -4.93 -11.96 -9.34
CA GLN A 25 -5.25 -12.79 -8.17
C GLN A 25 -6.74 -12.78 -7.84
N LEU A 26 -7.40 -11.63 -7.97
CA LEU A 26 -8.85 -11.53 -7.77
C LEU A 26 -9.62 -12.26 -8.87
N ASP A 27 -9.20 -12.12 -10.13
CA ASP A 27 -9.82 -12.79 -11.26
C ASP A 27 -9.69 -14.32 -11.16
N GLU A 28 -8.51 -14.80 -10.75
CA GLU A 28 -8.28 -16.21 -10.42
C GLU A 28 -9.15 -16.66 -9.23
N GLY A 29 -9.22 -15.86 -8.16
CA GLY A 29 -10.05 -16.14 -7.00
C GLY A 29 -11.55 -16.26 -7.34
N VAL A 30 -12.06 -15.47 -8.29
CA VAL A 30 -13.44 -15.61 -8.79
C VAL A 30 -13.58 -16.84 -9.67
N ARG A 31 -12.63 -17.09 -10.58
CA ARG A 31 -12.65 -18.22 -11.51
C ARG A 31 -12.64 -19.57 -10.78
N GLU A 32 -11.85 -19.68 -9.71
CA GLU A 32 -11.74 -20.87 -8.86
C GLU A 32 -12.84 -20.93 -7.78
N GLY A 33 -13.69 -19.90 -7.67
CA GLY A 33 -14.83 -19.89 -6.75
C GLY A 33 -14.49 -19.61 -5.29
N TRP A 34 -13.26 -19.19 -4.99
CA TRP A 34 -12.85 -18.77 -3.65
C TRP A 34 -13.54 -17.48 -3.21
N ILE A 35 -13.86 -16.59 -4.13
CA ILE A 35 -14.62 -15.37 -3.89
C ILE A 35 -15.68 -15.17 -4.98
N THR A 36 -16.73 -14.42 -4.67
CA THR A 36 -17.76 -14.01 -5.63
C THR A 36 -17.35 -12.73 -6.39
N ALA A 37 -18.07 -12.41 -7.46
CA ALA A 37 -17.85 -11.17 -8.20
C ALA A 37 -18.12 -9.89 -7.37
N ASP A 38 -19.04 -9.96 -6.40
CA ASP A 38 -19.30 -8.84 -5.48
C ASP A 38 -18.21 -8.73 -4.41
N GLU A 39 -17.72 -9.86 -3.90
CA GLU A 39 -16.57 -9.91 -3.00
C GLU A 39 -15.29 -9.38 -3.67
N ARG A 40 -15.09 -9.64 -4.97
CA ARG A 40 -14.01 -9.04 -5.78
C ARG A 40 -14.05 -7.51 -5.73
N LYS A 41 -15.22 -6.90 -5.94
CA LYS A 41 -15.36 -5.43 -5.88
C LYS A 41 -15.03 -4.87 -4.49
N GLN A 42 -15.50 -5.54 -3.43
CA GLN A 42 -15.17 -5.15 -2.06
C GLN A 42 -13.66 -5.19 -1.79
N LEU A 43 -12.95 -6.16 -2.34
CA LEU A 43 -11.49 -6.27 -2.22
C LEU A 43 -10.75 -5.21 -3.05
N GLU A 44 -11.27 -4.85 -4.22
CA GLU A 44 -10.76 -3.71 -5.01
C GLU A 44 -10.89 -2.39 -4.24
N GLU A 45 -12.09 -2.10 -3.71
CA GLU A 45 -12.34 -0.90 -2.89
C GLU A 45 -11.46 -0.87 -1.64
N LEU A 46 -11.36 -2.00 -0.93
CA LEU A 46 -10.50 -2.12 0.24
C LEU A 46 -9.03 -1.86 -0.11
N ARG A 47 -8.57 -2.35 -1.27
CA ARG A 47 -7.20 -2.13 -1.73
C ARG A 47 -6.93 -0.66 -2.04
N GLU A 48 -7.87 0.01 -2.71
CA GLU A 48 -7.80 1.44 -2.99
C GLU A 48 -7.71 2.25 -1.70
N MET A 49 -8.61 2.01 -0.75
CA MET A 49 -8.59 2.68 0.57
C MET A 49 -7.30 2.40 1.34
N THR A 50 -6.80 1.17 1.27
CA THR A 50 -5.55 0.80 1.94
C THR A 50 -4.38 1.55 1.33
N LEU A 51 -4.31 1.60 -0.01
CA LEU A 51 -3.27 2.38 -0.70
C LEU A 51 -3.39 3.84 -0.30
N ASP A 52 -4.54 4.48 -0.44
CA ASP A 52 -4.76 5.86 0.00
C ASP A 52 -4.27 6.12 1.43
N ALA A 53 -4.57 5.22 2.37
CA ALA A 53 -4.17 5.35 3.77
C ALA A 53 -2.66 5.14 4.05
N ILE A 54 -1.98 4.30 3.26
CA ILE A 54 -0.55 3.95 3.50
C ILE A 54 0.41 4.64 2.54
N THR A 55 -0.08 5.18 1.43
CA THR A 55 0.76 5.85 0.45
C THR A 55 1.28 7.11 1.13
N VAL A 56 2.60 7.18 1.24
CA VAL A 56 3.30 8.30 1.85
C VAL A 56 3.22 9.49 0.89
N ASP A 57 3.00 10.69 1.41
CA ASP A 57 3.08 11.93 0.62
C ASP A 57 4.42 12.03 -0.12
N ASP A 58 4.43 12.76 -1.25
CA ASP A 58 5.64 13.16 -1.95
C ASP A 58 6.43 14.15 -1.09
N PHE A 59 7.17 13.64 -0.10
CA PHE A 59 8.13 14.44 0.63
C PHE A 59 9.21 14.91 -0.32
N GLU A 60 9.46 16.21 -0.33
CA GLU A 60 10.59 16.74 -1.06
C GLU A 60 11.90 16.19 -0.49
N ALA A 61 12.89 15.94 -1.35
CA ALA A 61 14.16 15.34 -0.94
C ALA A 61 14.88 16.14 0.17
N TRP A 62 14.57 17.44 0.30
CA TRP A 62 15.09 18.29 1.37
C TRP A 62 14.40 18.08 2.72
N GLU A 63 13.13 17.65 2.75
CA GLU A 63 12.36 17.34 3.96
C GLU A 63 12.83 16.04 4.61
N LEU A 64 13.34 15.11 3.81
CA LEU A 64 13.87 13.82 4.26
C LEU A 64 15.34 13.90 4.72
N ARG A 65 15.97 15.08 4.72
CA ARG A 65 17.38 15.22 5.11
C ARG A 65 17.56 14.98 6.61
N SER A 66 18.59 14.20 6.93
CA SER A 66 18.88 13.87 8.32
C SER A 66 19.24 15.14 9.13
N ALA A 67 18.89 15.15 10.41
CA ALA A 67 19.26 16.24 11.33
C ALA A 67 20.79 16.45 11.46
N ALA A 68 21.61 15.46 11.09
CA ALA A 68 23.06 15.60 11.01
C ALA A 68 23.48 16.43 9.78
N TYR A 69 22.83 16.21 8.63
CA TYR A 69 23.04 16.99 7.42
C TYR A 69 22.72 18.46 7.67
N GLU A 70 21.57 18.75 8.29
CA GLU A 70 21.13 20.10 8.67
C GLU A 70 22.11 20.76 9.66
N ARG A 71 22.65 20.03 10.65
CA ARG A 71 23.64 20.60 11.58
C ARG A 71 24.98 20.96 10.92
N GLN A 72 25.39 20.22 9.90
CA GLN A 72 26.65 20.47 9.20
C GLN A 72 26.53 21.56 8.13
N HIS A 73 25.35 21.71 7.51
CA HIS A 73 25.15 22.58 6.35
C HIS A 73 24.15 23.73 6.59
N GLY A 74 23.37 23.71 7.67
CA GLY A 74 22.37 24.72 8.03
C GLY A 74 22.93 25.95 8.74
N ALA A 75 24.24 26.03 8.98
CA ALA A 75 24.89 27.17 9.63
C ALA A 75 24.90 28.46 8.79
N ASP A 76 24.39 28.45 7.56
CA ASP A 76 24.40 29.61 6.65
C ASP A 76 23.05 30.37 6.56
N HIS A 77 21.94 29.82 7.06
CA HIS A 77 20.62 30.47 6.92
C HIS A 77 20.23 31.41 8.06
N SER A 78 20.90 31.37 9.22
CA SER A 78 20.54 32.19 10.39
C SER A 78 21.16 33.60 10.42
N ARG A 79 21.85 34.04 9.35
CA ARG A 79 22.48 35.39 9.31
C ARG A 79 21.71 36.44 8.51
N TYR A 80 20.58 36.10 7.88
CA TYR A 80 19.82 37.02 7.01
C TYR A 80 18.43 37.44 7.53
N ALA A 81 18.07 37.12 8.77
CA ALA A 81 16.89 37.67 9.43
C ALA A 81 17.34 38.63 10.54
N ALA A 82 17.51 39.90 10.17
CA ALA A 82 17.75 41.04 11.06
C ALA A 82 16.42 41.64 11.53
#